data_AF-A0A5C9DEE5-F1
#
_entry.id   AF-A0A5C9DEE5-F1
#
_cell.length_a   1.000
_cell.length_b   1.000
_cell.length_c   1.000
_cell.angle_alpha   90.00
_cell.angle_beta   90.00
_cell.angle_gamma   90.00
#
_symmetry.space_group_name_H-M   'P 1'
#
loop_
_entity.id
_entity.type
_entity.pdbx_description
1 polymer ?
#
loop_
_entity_poly.entity_id
_entity_poly.type
_entity_poly.pdbx_seq_one_letter_code
_entity_poly.pdbx_strand_id
1 'polypeptide(L)' 'MGEKKATLHVEDMVCHACESRIKEAVSRLNGVSEVEVSMRGGRVEV' A
#
# COMPACT_ATOMS: atom_id res chain seq x y z
N MET A 1 17.02 -15.12 3.89
CA MET A 1 16.71 -13.68 3.93
C MET A 1 15.21 -13.58 4.17
N GLY A 2 14.79 -12.98 5.27
CA GLY A 2 13.37 -12.92 5.63
C GLY A 2 12.69 -11.77 4.89
N GLU A 3 11.74 -12.08 4.03
CA GLU A 3 10.75 -11.14 3.54
C GLU A 3 9.96 -10.58 4.74
N LYS A 4 10.02 -9.25 4.93
CA LYS A 4 9.29 -8.57 6.01
C LYS A 4 8.03 -7.99 5.41
N LYS A 5 6.88 -8.51 5.85
CA LYS A 5 5.59 -7.96 5.48
C LYS A 5 5.23 -6.81 6.42
N ALA A 6 4.74 -5.70 5.87
CA ALA A 6 4.26 -4.57 6.65
C ALA A 6 2.85 -4.17 6.21
N THR A 7 1.95 -4.08 7.17
CA THR A 7 0.58 -3.59 6.95
C THR A 7 0.47 -2.16 7.44
N LEU A 8 0.09 -1.24 6.55
CA LEU A 8 -0.19 0.16 6.86
C LEU A 8 -1.70 0.40 6.77
N HIS A 9 -2.22 1.16 7.72
CA HIS A 9 -3.61 1.65 7.69
C HIS A 9 -3.61 3.11 7.22
N VAL A 10 -4.49 3.42 6.26
CA VAL A 10 -4.67 4.74 5.67
C VAL A 10 -6.13 5.14 5.87
N GLU A 11 -6.38 6.07 6.78
CA GLU A 11 -7.73 6.52 7.13
C GLU A 11 -8.43 7.29 5.99
N ASP A 12 -7.67 8.02 5.17
CA ASP A 12 -8.18 8.91 4.10
C ASP A 12 -8.07 8.31 2.68
N MET A 13 -8.12 6.98 2.54
CA MET A 13 -8.13 6.32 1.23
C MET A 13 -9.55 6.32 0.62
N VAL A 14 -10.04 7.51 0.27
CA VAL A 14 -11.47 7.74 -0.06
C VAL A 14 -11.83 7.56 -1.54
N CYS A 15 -10.86 7.54 -2.47
CA CYS A 15 -11.15 7.43 -3.90
C CYS A 15 -10.16 6.59 -4.70
N HIS A 16 -10.60 6.12 -5.87
CA HIS A 16 -9.81 5.26 -6.77
C HIS A 16 -8.50 5.93 -7.24
N ALA A 17 -8.50 7.27 -7.32
CA ALA A 17 -7.31 8.05 -7.62
C ALA A 17 -6.33 8.10 -6.45
N CYS A 18 -6.82 8.18 -5.20
CA CYS A 18 -5.98 8.09 -4.00
C CYS A 18 -5.33 6.70 -3.90
N GLU A 19 -6.10 5.64 -4.18
CA GLU A 19 -5.56 4.28 -4.21
C GLU A 19 -4.39 4.14 -5.17
N SER A 20 -4.58 4.55 -6.44
CA SER A 20 -3.54 4.40 -7.46
C SER A 20 -2.28 5.19 -7.11
N ARG A 21 -2.45 6.41 -6.54
CA ARG A 21 -1.32 7.22 -6.06
C ARG A 21 -0.55 6.54 -4.92
N ILE A 22 -1.25 6.00 -3.94
CA ILE A 22 -0.61 5.31 -2.80
C ILE A 22 0.11 4.05 -3.30
N LYS A 23 -0.53 3.26 -4.17
CA LYS A 23 0.08 2.07 -4.77
C LYS A 23 1.39 2.40 -5.47
N GLU A 24 1.38 3.40 -6.34
CA GLU A 24 2.58 3.83 -7.05
C GLU A 24 3.65 4.39 -6.12
N ALA A 25 3.28 5.21 -5.14
CA ALA A 25 4.22 5.78 -4.18
C ALA A 25 4.93 4.68 -3.38
N VAL A 26 4.17 3.69 -2.90
CA VAL A 26 4.69 2.57 -2.11
C VAL A 26 5.50 1.60 -2.97
N SER A 27 5.05 1.29 -4.20
CA SER A 27 5.79 0.45 -5.14
C SER A 27 7.16 1.03 -5.54
N ARG A 28 7.35 2.34 -5.41
CA ARG A 28 8.63 3.01 -5.68
C ARG A 28 9.59 2.98 -4.49
N LEU A 29 9.15 2.53 -3.31
CA LEU A 29 10.00 2.43 -2.14
C LEU A 29 11.00 1.28 -2.29
N ASN A 30 12.23 1.51 -1.85
CA ASN A 30 13.30 0.53 -1.97
C ASN A 30 13.05 -0.64 -1.00
N GLY A 31 12.96 -1.85 -1.54
CA GLY A 31 12.69 -3.07 -0.76
C GLY A 31 11.24 -3.57 -0.82
N VAL A 32 10.34 -2.87 -1.53
CA VAL A 32 8.98 -3.35 -1.80
C VAL A 32 9.00 -4.22 -3.05
N SER A 33 8.70 -5.51 -2.90
CA SER A 33 8.58 -6.44 -4.04
C SER A 33 7.14 -6.58 -4.52
N GLU A 34 6.17 -6.47 -3.60
CA GLU A 34 4.76 -6.59 -3.89
C GLU A 34 4.00 -5.54 -3.09
N VAL A 35 2.94 -4.97 -3.65
CA VAL A 35 2.07 -4.06 -2.91
C VAL A 35 0.61 -4.37 -3.20
N GLU A 36 -0.13 -4.63 -2.14
CA GLU A 36 -1.58 -4.81 -2.16
C GLU A 36 -2.25 -3.65 -1.46
N VAL A 37 -3.34 -3.16 -2.04
CA VAL A 37 -4.09 -2.01 -1.53
C VAL A 37 -5.56 -2.40 -1.51
N SER A 38 -6.22 -2.13 -0.39
CA SER A 38 -7.62 -2.43 -0.17
C SER A 38 -8.36 -1.18 0.30
N MET A 39 -9.25 -0.65 -0.55
CA MET A 39 -10.16 0.45 -0.18
C MET A 39 -11.08 0.07 0.99
N ARG A 40 -11.41 -1.22 1.13
CA ARG A 40 -12.29 -1.72 2.18
C ARG A 40 -11.56 -1.75 3.53
N GLY A 41 -11.62 -0.62 4.23
CA GLY A 41 -10.99 -0.42 5.54
C GLY A 41 -9.60 0.22 5.49
N GLY A 42 -9.21 0.80 4.35
CA GLY A 42 -8.00 1.62 4.21
C GLY A 42 -6.73 0.86 4.59
N ARG A 43 -6.46 -0.28 3.95
CA ARG A 43 -5.27 -1.11 4.26
C ARG A 43 -4.33 -1.22 3.07
N VAL A 44 -3.04 -1.16 3.35
CA VAL A 44 -1.94 -1.32 2.39
C VAL A 44 -1.00 -2.37 2.95
N GLU A 45 -0.61 -3.35 2.14
CA GLU A 45 0.31 -4.41 2.54
C GLU A 45 1.49 -4.44 1.56
N VAL A 46 2.71 -4.50 2.11
CA VAL A 46 3.98 -4.62 1.38
C VAL A 46 4.81 -5.79 1.87
#